data_AF-A0A929CSZ7-F1
#
_entry.id   AF-A0A929CSZ7-F1
#
_cell.length_a   1.000
_cell.length_b   1.000
_cell.length_c   1.000
_cell.angle_alpha   90.00
_cell.angle_beta   90.00
_cell.angle_gamma   90.00
#
_symmetry.space_group_name_H-M   'P 1'
#
loop_
_entity.id
_entity.type
_entity.pdbx_description
1 polymer ?
#
loop_
_entity_poly.entity_id
_entity_poly.type
_entity_poly.pdbx_seq_one_letter_code
_entity_poly.pdbx_strand_id
1 'polypeptide(L)'
;MLLFSVISLSAIGVAASVILFLIAQKFKVIEDPKIDVVEEVLPAANCGGCGYPGCRNFAEALVNSANKNKSIEGLNCPVGGSEVMSKVAEILGLEVEEQEPLIAVVRCNGSRANASQKISYDGPATCAFAHNLFSGENGCPYGCLGL
;
A
#
# COMPACT_ATOMS: atom_id res chain seq x y z
N MET A 1 28.88 6.11 44.66
CA MET A 1 28.85 5.55 43.29
C MET A 1 27.47 5.69 42.65
N LEU A 2 26.39 5.17 43.26
CA LEU A 2 25.03 5.26 42.70
C LEU A 2 24.55 6.70 42.40
N LEU A 3 24.78 7.65 43.31
CA LEU A 3 24.41 9.06 43.11
C LEU A 3 25.07 9.69 41.87
N PHE A 4 26.35 9.42 41.64
CA PHE A 4 27.06 9.94 40.46
C PHE A 4 26.50 9.34 39.17
N SER A 5 26.17 8.04 39.17
CA SER A 5 25.54 7.37 38.02
C SER A 5 24.16 7.94 37.70
N VAL A 6 23.34 8.21 38.73
CA VAL A 6 22.00 8.80 38.56
C VAL A 6 22.09 10.22 37.99
N ILE A 7 23.01 11.03 38.52
CA ILE A 7 23.22 12.41 38.06
C ILE A 7 23.74 12.42 36.61
N SER A 8 24.71 11.57 36.28
CA SER A 8 25.26 11.53 34.92
C SER A 8 24.24 11.08 33.89
N LEU A 9 23.42 10.07 34.20
CA LEU A 9 22.39 9.58 33.28
C LEU A 9 21.28 10.63 33.08
N SER A 10 20.87 11.29 34.16
CA SER A 10 19.85 12.35 34.10
C SER A 10 20.34 13.57 33.29
N ALA A 11 21.60 13.97 33.47
CA ALA A 11 22.19 15.08 32.72
C ALA A 11 22.24 14.80 31.21
N ILE A 12 22.64 13.59 30.81
CA ILE A 12 22.66 13.18 29.41
C ILE A 12 21.24 13.11 28.84
N GLY A 13 20.27 12.59 29.60
CA GLY A 13 18.88 12.53 29.19
C GLY A 13 18.27 13.91 28.95
N VAL A 14 18.49 14.85 29.87
CA VAL A 14 18.04 16.25 29.72
C VAL A 14 18.74 16.89 28.52
N ALA A 15 20.06 16.76 28.39
CA ALA A 15 20.80 17.32 27.26
C ALA A 15 20.29 16.79 25.91
N ALA A 16 20.09 15.48 25.79
CA ALA A 16 19.55 14.86 24.58
C ALA A 16 18.13 15.34 24.27
N SER A 17 17.26 15.44 25.29
CA SER A 17 15.88 15.92 25.11
C SER A 17 15.80 17.34 24.57
N VAL A 18 16.63 18.25 25.10
CA VAL A 18 16.70 19.64 24.64
C VAL A 18 17.19 19.71 23.19
N ILE A 19 18.22 18.95 22.85
CA ILE A 19 18.75 18.90 21.49
C ILE A 19 17.67 18.38 20.52
N LEU A 20 17.00 17.27 20.85
CA LEU A 20 15.93 16.71 20.02
C LEU A 20 14.76 17.69 19.85
N PHE A 21 14.36 18.38 20.91
CA PHE A 21 13.28 19.38 20.84
C PHE A 21 13.62 20.53 19.90
N LEU A 22 14.84 21.07 19.99
CA LEU A 22 15.30 22.15 19.12
C LEU A 22 15.36 21.71 17.65
N ILE A 23 15.83 20.49 17.39
CA ILE A 23 15.87 19.92 16.04
C ILE A 23 14.43 19.72 15.53
N ALA A 24 13.54 19.11 16.32
CA ALA A 24 12.16 18.85 15.94
C ALA A 24 11.42 20.15 15.57
N GLN A 25 11.61 21.23 16.33
CA GLN A 25 11.00 22.53 15.98
C GLN A 25 11.64 23.18 14.76
N LYS A 26 12.95 23.03 14.57
CA LYS A 26 13.64 23.61 13.41
C LYS A 26 13.31 22.90 12.10
N PHE A 27 13.08 21.60 12.14
CA PHE A 27 12.75 20.77 10.98
C PHE A 27 11.28 20.38 10.91
N LYS A 28 10.41 21.09 11.64
CA LYS A 28 8.97 20.86 11.59
C LYS A 28 8.45 21.15 10.18
N VAL A 29 8.07 20.10 9.45
CA VAL A 29 7.40 20.22 8.16
C VAL A 29 5.94 20.61 8.43
N ILE A 30 5.46 21.64 7.74
CA ILE A 30 4.05 22.03 7.77
C ILE A 30 3.35 21.18 6.73
N GLU A 31 2.62 20.17 7.19
CA GLU A 31 1.80 19.31 6.34
C GLU A 31 0.42 19.94 6.14
N ASP A 32 -0.21 19.65 5.00
CA ASP A 32 -1.59 20.04 4.74
C ASP A 32 -2.50 19.29 5.74
N PRO A 33 -3.29 19.98 6.59
CA PRO A 33 -4.12 19.33 7.59
C PRO A 33 -5.17 18.39 6.99
N LYS A 34 -5.47 18.51 5.69
CA LYS A 34 -6.35 17.56 4.98
C LYS A 34 -5.76 16.16 4.90
N ILE A 35 -4.44 15.99 4.99
CA ILE A 35 -3.79 14.68 4.95
C ILE A 35 -4.24 13.83 6.15
N ASP A 36 -4.23 14.42 7.35
CA ASP A 36 -4.68 13.76 8.58
C ASP A 36 -6.15 13.34 8.47
N VAL A 37 -7.01 14.25 7.99
CA VAL A 37 -8.45 14.01 7.85
C VAL A 37 -8.75 12.91 6.81
N VAL A 38 -8.04 12.92 5.68
CA VAL A 38 -8.19 11.88 4.66
C VAL A 38 -7.69 10.53 5.18
N GLU A 39 -6.58 10.51 5.93
CA GLU A 39 -6.06 9.28 6.53
C GLU A 39 -7.03 8.66 7.54
N GLU A 40 -7.69 9.46 8.38
CA GLU A 40 -8.67 8.99 9.35
C GLU A 40 -9.89 8.32 8.69
N VAL A 41 -10.26 8.75 7.48
CA VAL A 41 -11.37 8.16 6.71
C VAL A 41 -10.94 6.90 5.98
N LEU A 42 -9.65 6.75 5.67
CA LEU A 42 -9.12 5.54 5.07
C LEU A 42 -9.18 4.37 6.06
N PRO A 43 -9.26 3.11 5.58
CA PRO A 43 -9.39 1.93 6.44
C PRO A 43 -8.15 1.60 7.31
N ALA A 44 -7.10 2.43 7.29
CA ALA A 44 -5.84 2.28 8.02
C ALA A 44 -5.15 0.89 7.89
N ALA A 45 -5.51 0.12 6.86
CA ALA A 45 -5.08 -1.27 6.70
C ALA A 45 -3.62 -1.41 6.23
N ASN A 46 -3.02 -0.36 5.64
CA ASN A 46 -1.64 -0.36 5.14
C ASN A 46 -1.30 -1.57 4.23
N CYS A 47 -2.26 -2.01 3.42
CA CYS A 47 -2.17 -3.24 2.64
C CYS A 47 -1.45 -3.11 1.29
N GLY A 48 -1.15 -1.89 0.84
CA GLY A 48 -0.50 -1.65 -0.45
C GLY A 48 -1.34 -1.90 -1.70
N GLY A 49 -2.63 -2.25 -1.56
CA GLY A 49 -3.51 -2.53 -2.70
C GLY A 49 -3.72 -1.35 -3.66
N CYS A 50 -3.54 -0.11 -3.18
CA CYS A 50 -3.58 1.10 -4.00
C CYS A 50 -2.22 1.46 -4.64
N GLY A 51 -1.18 0.66 -4.46
CA GLY A 51 0.17 0.93 -5.00
C GLY A 51 1.04 1.86 -4.14
N TYR A 52 0.56 2.27 -2.96
CA TYR A 52 1.30 3.09 -2.00
C TYR A 52 1.69 2.29 -0.75
N PRO A 53 2.85 2.58 -0.12
CA PRO A 53 3.38 1.79 0.99
C PRO A 53 2.54 1.87 2.28
N GLY A 54 1.63 2.84 2.40
CA GLY A 54 0.73 2.97 3.54
C GLY A 54 -0.41 3.96 3.30
N CYS A 55 -1.40 3.95 4.18
CA CYS A 55 -2.59 4.80 4.11
C CYS A 55 -2.23 6.29 4.19
N ARG A 56 -1.29 6.69 5.06
CA ARG A 56 -0.72 8.05 5.10
C ARG A 56 -0.20 8.51 3.75
N ASN A 57 0.69 7.71 3.14
CA ASN A 57 1.30 8.03 1.85
C ASN A 57 0.26 8.14 0.73
N PHE A 58 -0.79 7.32 0.79
CA PHE A 58 -1.91 7.42 -0.14
C PHE A 58 -2.74 8.70 0.09
N ALA A 59 -3.03 9.06 1.34
CA ALA A 59 -3.69 10.32 1.69
C ALA A 59 -2.89 11.54 1.21
N GLU A 60 -1.58 11.53 1.39
CA GLU A 60 -0.68 12.56 0.84
C GLU A 60 -0.78 12.64 -0.68
N ALA A 61 -0.79 11.51 -1.39
CA ALA A 61 -0.92 11.48 -2.84
C ALA A 61 -2.29 12.04 -3.31
N LEU A 62 -3.37 11.69 -2.61
CA LEU A 62 -4.71 12.20 -2.87
C LEU A 62 -4.79 13.72 -2.68
N VAL A 63 -4.32 14.23 -1.54
CA VAL A 63 -4.30 15.68 -1.25
C VAL A 63 -3.42 16.42 -2.26
N ASN A 64 -2.23 15.87 -2.58
CA ASN A 64 -1.34 16.47 -3.57
C ASN A 64 -1.96 16.49 -4.98
N SER A 65 -2.64 15.42 -5.38
CA SER A 65 -3.33 15.36 -6.68
C SER A 65 -4.53 16.30 -6.72
N ALA A 66 -5.32 16.37 -5.65
CA ALA A 66 -6.42 17.32 -5.53
C ALA A 66 -5.93 18.77 -5.61
N ASN A 67 -4.82 19.10 -4.94
CA ASN A 67 -4.26 20.45 -4.96
C ASN A 67 -3.63 20.82 -6.32
N LYS A 68 -2.97 19.88 -7.01
CA LYS A 68 -2.27 20.15 -8.29
C LYS A 68 -3.16 20.01 -9.52
N ASN A 69 -3.91 18.91 -9.59
CA ASN A 69 -4.65 18.50 -10.78
C ASN A 69 -6.16 18.72 -10.65
N LYS A 70 -6.65 19.12 -9.45
CA LYS A 70 -8.09 19.21 -9.12
C LYS A 70 -8.86 17.93 -9.47
N SER A 71 -8.18 16.80 -9.37
CA SER A 71 -8.72 15.48 -9.67
C SER A 71 -7.95 14.42 -8.89
N ILE A 72 -8.64 13.34 -8.53
CA ILE A 72 -8.06 12.12 -7.96
C ILE A 72 -8.27 10.91 -8.88
N GLU A 73 -8.49 11.16 -10.17
CA GLU A 73 -8.62 10.12 -11.18
C GLU A 73 -7.39 9.19 -11.19
N GLY A 74 -7.65 7.88 -11.21
CA GLY A 74 -6.60 6.85 -11.12
C GLY A 74 -6.09 6.56 -9.71
N LEU A 75 -6.56 7.29 -8.67
CA LEU A 75 -6.23 7.04 -7.27
C LEU A 75 -7.47 6.48 -6.55
N ASN A 76 -7.46 5.18 -6.27
CA ASN A 76 -8.57 4.51 -5.59
C ASN A 76 -8.03 3.53 -4.54
N CYS A 77 -8.69 3.48 -3.37
CA CYS A 77 -8.45 2.45 -2.36
C CYS A 77 -9.34 1.23 -2.63
N PRO A 78 -8.82 0.11 -3.16
CA PRO A 78 -9.65 -1.06 -3.48
C PRO A 78 -10.29 -1.70 -2.24
N VAL A 79 -9.68 -1.52 -1.07
CA VAL A 79 -10.20 -2.06 0.21
C VAL A 79 -11.30 -1.17 0.79
N GLY A 80 -11.20 0.15 0.62
CA GLY A 80 -12.21 1.10 1.07
C GLY A 80 -13.40 1.22 0.11
N GLY A 81 -13.20 0.93 -1.18
CA GLY A 81 -14.25 0.98 -2.20
C GLY A 81 -14.78 2.40 -2.45
N SER A 82 -15.90 2.48 -3.17
CA SER A 82 -16.52 3.75 -3.55
C SER A 82 -16.96 4.57 -2.33
N GLU A 83 -17.51 3.93 -1.29
CA GLU A 83 -18.03 4.64 -0.11
C GLU A 83 -16.94 5.48 0.61
N VAL A 84 -15.76 4.89 0.82
CA VAL A 84 -14.63 5.61 1.44
C VAL A 84 -14.13 6.71 0.50
N MET A 85 -14.04 6.42 -0.80
CA MET A 85 -13.55 7.41 -1.78
C MET A 85 -14.50 8.60 -1.97
N SER A 86 -15.82 8.40 -1.85
CA SER A 86 -16.80 9.49 -1.87
C SER A 86 -16.61 10.45 -0.68
N LYS A 87 -16.40 9.91 0.54
CA LYS A 87 -16.11 10.74 1.73
C LYS A 87 -14.81 11.52 1.57
N VAL A 88 -13.77 10.88 1.02
CA VAL A 88 -12.50 11.53 0.70
C VAL A 88 -12.69 12.65 -0.33
N ALA A 89 -13.51 12.43 -1.36
CA ALA A 89 -13.84 13.42 -2.37
C ALA A 89 -14.53 14.65 -1.77
N GLU A 90 -15.50 14.45 -0.88
CA GLU A 90 -16.18 15.51 -0.14
C GLU A 90 -15.20 16.36 0.68
N ILE A 91 -14.26 15.72 1.39
CA ILE A 91 -13.20 16.42 2.17
C ILE A 91 -12.29 17.25 1.26
N LEU A 92 -11.99 16.74 0.07
CA LEU A 92 -11.13 17.41 -0.91
C LEU A 92 -11.88 18.46 -1.74
N GLY A 93 -13.21 18.50 -1.67
CA GLY A 93 -14.07 19.40 -2.45
C GLY A 93 -14.11 19.03 -3.93
N LEU A 94 -14.01 17.75 -4.25
CA LEU A 94 -14.05 17.22 -5.62
C LEU A 94 -15.31 16.39 -5.82
N GLU A 95 -15.89 16.43 -7.02
CA GLU A 95 -16.89 15.46 -7.45
C GLU A 95 -16.17 14.23 -8.01
N VAL A 96 -16.52 13.05 -7.51
CA VAL A 96 -15.97 11.77 -7.96
C VAL A 96 -17.09 10.94 -8.53
N GLU A 97 -16.88 10.45 -9.76
CA GLU A 97 -17.80 9.52 -10.41
C GLU A 97 -17.65 8.13 -9.77
N GLU A 98 -18.78 7.47 -9.51
CA GLU A 98 -18.78 6.16 -8.88
C GLU A 98 -18.15 5.13 -9.82
N GLN A 99 -17.03 4.54 -9.40
CA GLN A 99 -16.34 3.52 -10.18
C GLN A 99 -16.77 2.12 -9.72
N GLU A 100 -17.13 1.27 -10.67
CA GLU A 100 -17.43 -0.14 -10.37
C GLU A 100 -16.22 -0.84 -9.74
N PRO A 101 -16.44 -1.69 -8.72
CA PRO A 101 -15.35 -2.39 -8.05
C PRO A 101 -14.65 -3.35 -9.01
N LEU A 102 -13.34 -3.20 -9.12
CA LEU A 102 -12.49 -4.16 -9.84
C LEU A 102 -12.29 -5.41 -8.98
N ILE A 103 -12.93 -6.51 -9.35
CA ILE A 103 -12.81 -7.79 -8.66
C ILE A 103 -11.75 -8.64 -9.37
N ALA A 104 -10.67 -8.95 -8.65
CA ALA A 104 -9.69 -9.91 -9.13
C ALA A 104 -10.29 -11.33 -9.08
N VAL A 105 -10.45 -11.96 -10.25
CA VAL A 105 -10.96 -13.33 -10.36
C VAL A 105 -9.85 -14.30 -10.73
N VAL A 106 -9.51 -15.20 -9.81
CA VAL A 106 -8.55 -16.29 -10.07
C VAL A 106 -9.26 -17.40 -10.85
N ARG A 107 -9.23 -17.30 -12.19
CA ARG A 107 -9.92 -18.26 -13.07
C ARG A 107 -9.41 -19.70 -12.95
N CYS A 108 -8.14 -19.90 -12.58
CA CYS A 108 -7.56 -21.24 -12.50
C CYS A 108 -7.82 -21.95 -11.18
N ASN A 109 -8.11 -21.21 -10.11
CA ASN A 109 -8.22 -21.71 -8.73
C ASN A 109 -7.15 -22.75 -8.34
N GLY A 110 -5.95 -22.66 -8.91
CA GLY A 110 -4.85 -23.61 -8.68
C GLY A 110 -5.11 -25.07 -9.10
N SER A 111 -6.17 -25.39 -9.85
CA SER A 111 -6.55 -26.77 -10.16
C SER A 111 -6.65 -27.05 -11.67
N ARG A 112 -6.35 -28.30 -12.06
CA ARG A 112 -6.52 -28.79 -13.44
C ARG A 112 -7.99 -28.88 -13.86
N ALA A 113 -8.92 -28.85 -12.90
CA ALA A 113 -10.36 -28.83 -13.17
C ALA A 113 -10.83 -27.49 -13.76
N ASN A 114 -10.26 -26.37 -13.28
CA ASN A 114 -10.61 -25.03 -13.76
C ASN A 114 -9.62 -24.52 -14.83
N ALA A 115 -8.40 -25.06 -14.87
CA ALA A 115 -7.41 -24.79 -15.91
C ALA A 115 -6.95 -26.10 -16.55
N SER A 116 -7.73 -26.62 -17.49
CA SER A 116 -7.44 -27.88 -18.18
C SER A 116 -6.09 -27.85 -18.91
N GLN A 117 -5.43 -29.00 -18.96
CA GLN A 117 -4.14 -29.16 -19.63
C GLN A 117 -4.30 -28.97 -21.15
N LYS A 118 -3.46 -28.12 -21.74
CA LYS A 118 -3.43 -27.84 -23.19
C LYS A 118 -2.24 -28.48 -23.89
N ILE A 119 -1.14 -28.71 -23.16
CA ILE A 119 0.14 -29.19 -23.68
C ILE A 119 0.70 -30.24 -22.71
N SER A 120 1.38 -31.25 -23.24
CA SER A 120 2.17 -32.20 -22.46
C SER A 120 3.63 -31.79 -22.50
N TYR A 121 4.21 -31.57 -21.33
CA TYR A 121 5.61 -31.27 -21.13
C TYR A 121 6.40 -32.57 -21.01
N ASP A 122 7.44 -32.69 -21.83
CA ASP A 122 8.38 -33.81 -21.79
C ASP A 122 9.79 -33.28 -21.56
N GLY A 123 10.19 -33.25 -20.28
CA GLY A 123 11.48 -32.72 -19.85
C GLY A 123 11.70 -32.90 -18.35
N PRO A 124 12.79 -32.35 -17.79
CA PRO A 124 13.11 -32.50 -16.37
C PRO A 124 11.96 -32.01 -15.46
N ALA A 125 11.55 -32.84 -14.50
CA ALA A 125 10.47 -32.58 -13.54
C ALA A 125 10.84 -31.49 -12.51
N THR A 126 11.11 -30.27 -12.99
CA THR A 126 11.47 -29.11 -12.18
C THR A 126 10.70 -27.89 -12.66
N CYS A 127 10.00 -27.23 -11.75
CA CYS A 127 9.21 -26.04 -12.06
C CYS A 127 10.07 -24.90 -12.63
N ALA A 128 11.30 -24.74 -12.14
CA ALA A 128 12.23 -23.73 -12.64
C ALA A 128 12.57 -23.93 -14.12
N PHE A 129 12.85 -25.16 -14.54
CA PHE A 129 13.21 -25.43 -15.94
C PHE A 129 11.99 -25.31 -16.86
N ALA A 130 10.84 -25.85 -16.46
CA ALA A 130 9.60 -25.72 -17.23
C ALA A 130 9.16 -24.25 -17.40
N HIS A 131 9.27 -23.42 -16.34
CA HIS A 131 8.92 -22.00 -16.39
C HIS A 131 9.76 -21.19 -17.40
N ASN A 132 11.05 -21.56 -17.56
CA ASN A 132 11.93 -20.88 -18.52
C ASN A 132 11.58 -21.20 -19.98
N LEU A 133 10.92 -22.34 -20.25
CA LEU A 133 10.55 -22.76 -21.59
C LEU A 133 9.16 -22.25 -21.99
N PHE A 134 8.20 -22.25 -21.07
CA PHE A 134 6.81 -21.89 -21.34
C PHE A 134 6.01 -21.58 -20.06
N SER A 135 4.81 -21.01 -20.23
CA SER A 135 3.92 -20.60 -19.14
C SER A 135 3.15 -21.74 -18.44
N GLY A 136 3.54 -23.00 -18.63
CA GLY A 136 2.92 -24.17 -18.01
C GLY A 136 1.91 -24.92 -18.87
N GLU A 137 1.61 -26.15 -18.45
CA GLU A 137 0.79 -27.10 -19.19
C GLU A 137 -0.71 -26.77 -19.13
N ASN A 138 -1.12 -26.10 -18.05
CA ASN A 138 -2.51 -25.76 -17.75
C ASN A 138 -2.97 -24.55 -18.57
N GLY A 139 -4.29 -24.42 -18.75
CA GLY A 139 -4.90 -23.34 -19.53
C GLY A 139 -4.70 -21.91 -18.99
N CYS A 140 -4.05 -21.75 -17.84
CA CYS A 140 -3.77 -20.47 -17.19
C CYS A 140 -2.26 -20.14 -17.24
N PRO A 141 -1.83 -19.17 -18.06
CA PRO A 141 -0.41 -18.81 -18.22
C PRO A 141 0.25 -18.26 -16.94
N TYR A 142 -0.55 -17.73 -16.02
CA TYR A 142 -0.10 -17.17 -14.74
C TYR A 142 -0.38 -18.12 -13.55
N GLY A 143 -0.79 -19.36 -13.84
CA GLY A 143 -1.09 -20.37 -12.83
C GLY A 143 0.16 -21.11 -12.36
N CYS A 144 0.03 -21.84 -11.25
CA CYS A 144 1.07 -22.78 -10.83
C CYS A 144 1.25 -23.89 -11.88
N LEU A 145 2.51 -24.29 -12.10
CA LEU A 145 2.86 -25.31 -13.09
C LEU A 145 2.34 -26.71 -12.71
N GLY A 146 2.36 -27.05 -11.40
CA GLY A 146 1.76 -28.28 -10.89
C GLY A 146 2.28 -29.57 -11.56
N LEU A 147 3.58 -29.60 -11.88
CA LEU A 147 4.32 -30.74 -12.44
C LEU A 147 4.36 -31.92 -11.47
#